data_AF-A0AAJ0C3E8-F1
#
_entry.id   AF-A0AAJ0C3E8-F1
#
_cell.length_a   1.000
_cell.length_b   1.000
_cell.length_c   1.000
_cell.angle_alpha   90.00
_cell.angle_beta   90.00
_cell.angle_gamma   90.00
#
_symmetry.space_group_name_H-M   'P 1'
#
loop_
_entity.id
_entity.type
_entity.pdbx_description
1 polymer ?
#
loop_
_entity_poly.entity_id
_entity_poly.type
_entity_poly.pdbx_seq_one_letter_code
_entity_poly.pdbx_strand_id
1 'polypeptide(L)'
;MVLSADAEQLREAEVLAARAYTCCVCLAAGAAERVSFALCGHGVWGYEEEAGELSAAVPDGEGVVRGGFMGSPTPVWGCGCAKLLSTMCQAHRLMHAELWLTQVRLMNEWIVGKYGRKVCPLCHVKGRPAVNEFNFEGQLGGEGVDKLAWACVSCQEFVVVPRNLGKGLLPGIETMVIDVNSYYRRSSEIYTSGTREGWVPQM
;
A
#
# COMPACT_ATOMS: atom_id res chain seq x y z
N MET A 1 -11.11 19.50 -28.81
CA MET A 1 -11.47 18.81 -27.56
C MET A 1 -10.33 19.08 -26.58
N VAL A 2 -10.52 20.02 -25.65
CA VAL A 2 -9.48 20.45 -24.71
C VAL A 2 -9.43 19.41 -23.60
N LEU A 3 -8.39 18.58 -23.57
CA LEU A 3 -8.10 17.72 -22.43
C LEU A 3 -7.66 18.63 -21.29
N SER A 4 -8.43 18.70 -20.21
CA SER A 4 -8.10 19.51 -19.05
C SER A 4 -6.81 18.99 -18.40
N ALA A 5 -5.95 19.93 -18.04
CA ALA A 5 -4.59 19.71 -17.59
C ALA A 5 -4.51 19.48 -16.07
N ASP A 6 -5.19 18.46 -15.57
CA ASP A 6 -5.07 18.07 -14.16
C ASP A 6 -4.18 16.83 -14.08
N ALA A 7 -3.04 16.97 -13.39
CA ALA A 7 -2.21 15.82 -13.01
C ALA A 7 -3.08 14.86 -12.20
N GLU A 8 -3.29 13.64 -12.69
CA GLU A 8 -4.04 12.61 -11.97
C GLU A 8 -3.18 12.08 -10.82
N GLN A 9 -3.08 12.87 -9.76
CA GLN A 9 -2.41 12.46 -8.53
C GLN A 9 -3.14 11.25 -7.92
N LEU A 10 -2.38 10.30 -7.37
CA LEU A 10 -2.93 9.22 -6.56
C LEU A 10 -3.85 9.81 -5.49
N ARG A 11 -5.14 9.49 -5.58
CA ARG A 11 -6.16 10.05 -4.68
C ARG A 11 -6.09 9.34 -3.34
N GLU A 12 -6.41 10.05 -2.28
CA GLU A 12 -6.48 9.47 -0.94
C GLU A 12 -7.39 8.22 -0.91
N ALA A 13 -8.53 8.28 -1.60
CA ALA A 13 -9.44 7.15 -1.72
C ALA A 13 -8.77 5.89 -2.33
N GLU A 14 -7.85 6.04 -3.28
CA GLU A 14 -7.15 4.93 -3.93
C GLU A 14 -6.11 4.30 -3.00
N VAL A 15 -5.39 5.14 -2.26
CA VAL A 15 -4.45 4.69 -1.21
C VAL A 15 -5.19 3.93 -0.11
N LEU A 16 -6.30 4.49 0.39
CA LEU A 16 -7.11 3.87 1.44
C LEU A 16 -7.84 2.61 0.94
N ALA A 17 -8.22 2.56 -0.35
CA ALA A 17 -8.83 1.38 -0.96
C ALA A 17 -7.90 0.15 -0.93
N ALA A 18 -6.59 0.34 -0.89
CA ALA A 18 -5.64 -0.76 -0.80
C ALA A 18 -5.49 -1.36 0.61
N ARG A 19 -6.14 -0.77 1.62
CA ARG A 19 -6.05 -1.22 3.01
C ARG A 19 -7.20 -2.16 3.34
N ALA A 20 -6.87 -3.35 3.84
CA ALA A 20 -7.79 -4.26 4.51
C ALA A 20 -7.54 -4.16 6.02
N TYR A 21 -8.37 -3.39 6.73
CA TYR A 21 -8.15 -3.14 8.16
C TYR A 21 -8.51 -4.35 9.02
N THR A 22 -7.79 -4.47 10.12
CA THR A 22 -8.05 -5.48 11.16
C THR A 22 -9.36 -5.15 11.90
N CYS A 23 -10.13 -6.17 12.31
CA CYS A 23 -11.35 -5.95 13.10
C CYS A 23 -11.02 -5.56 14.55
N CYS A 24 -11.97 -4.92 15.23
CA CYS A 24 -11.83 -4.51 16.63
C CYS A 24 -11.46 -5.65 17.59
N VAL A 25 -11.96 -6.87 17.35
CA VAL A 25 -11.64 -8.04 18.18
C VAL A 25 -10.18 -8.45 18.02
N CYS A 26 -9.66 -8.49 16.80
CA CYS A 26 -8.26 -8.82 16.56
C CYS A 26 -7.35 -7.71 17.10
N LEU A 27 -7.73 -6.44 16.95
CA LEU A 27 -6.99 -5.32 17.54
C LEU A 27 -6.96 -5.42 19.07
N ALA A 28 -8.09 -5.67 19.74
CA ALA A 28 -8.17 -5.86 21.19
C ALA A 28 -7.42 -7.11 21.69
N ALA A 29 -7.23 -8.11 20.83
CA ALA A 29 -6.40 -9.29 21.12
C ALA A 29 -4.89 -9.01 20.96
N GLY A 30 -4.51 -7.76 20.67
CA GLY A 30 -3.12 -7.33 20.50
C GLY A 30 -2.61 -7.46 19.07
N ALA A 31 -3.46 -7.51 18.03
CA ALA A 31 -2.97 -7.58 16.64
C ALA A 31 -2.09 -6.38 16.23
N ALA A 32 -2.20 -5.24 16.91
CA ALA A 32 -1.33 -4.08 16.69
C ALA A 32 -0.10 -4.05 17.63
N GLU A 33 0.01 -5.01 18.54
CA GLU A 33 0.96 -5.02 19.66
C GLU A 33 1.79 -6.31 19.75
N ARG A 34 1.34 -7.40 19.11
CA ARG A 34 1.91 -8.74 19.27
C ARG A 34 2.45 -9.33 17.97
N VAL A 35 3.45 -10.19 18.17
CA VAL A 35 4.16 -11.18 17.34
C VAL A 35 3.32 -12.01 16.33
N SER A 36 2.02 -11.76 16.17
CA SER A 36 1.13 -12.52 15.26
C SER A 36 1.56 -12.50 13.78
N PHE A 37 2.48 -11.61 13.41
CA PHE A 37 3.00 -11.51 12.05
C PHE A 37 4.39 -12.16 11.85
N ALA A 38 5.03 -12.65 12.92
CA ALA A 38 6.35 -13.28 12.87
C ALA A 38 6.45 -14.46 11.89
N LEU A 39 5.33 -15.15 11.67
CA LEU A 39 5.26 -16.41 10.94
C LEU A 39 4.33 -16.34 9.72
N CYS A 40 3.87 -15.14 9.35
CA CYS A 40 2.94 -15.01 8.22
C CYS A 40 3.63 -15.01 6.86
N GLY A 41 4.97 -15.03 6.79
CA GLY A 41 5.70 -14.99 5.52
C GLY A 41 5.64 -13.64 4.80
N HIS A 42 5.13 -12.61 5.46
CA HIS A 42 4.97 -11.26 4.91
C HIS A 42 5.71 -10.22 5.77
N GLY A 43 6.16 -9.14 5.13
CA GLY A 43 6.78 -8.00 5.83
C GLY A 43 5.77 -7.25 6.71
N VAL A 44 6.28 -6.67 7.80
CA VAL A 44 5.52 -5.87 8.77
C VAL A 44 6.17 -4.50 8.92
N TRP A 45 5.40 -3.43 8.78
CA TRP A 45 5.88 -2.06 8.78
C TRP A 45 5.27 -1.23 9.92
N GLY A 46 6.05 -0.29 10.48
CA GLY A 46 5.62 0.65 11.53
C GLY A 46 5.36 0.09 12.92
N TYR A 47 5.75 -1.17 13.13
CA TYR A 47 5.93 -1.74 14.45
C TYR A 47 7.18 -1.14 15.13
N GLU A 48 7.18 -0.96 16.45
CA GLU A 48 8.39 -0.56 17.21
C GLU A 48 8.92 -1.77 17.98
N GLU A 49 10.24 -1.96 17.95
CA GLU A 49 10.96 -3.17 18.37
C GLU A 49 10.86 -3.48 19.88
N GLU A 50 10.42 -2.53 20.71
CA GLU A 50 10.33 -2.71 22.18
C GLU A 50 9.25 -3.71 22.64
N ALA A 51 8.38 -4.18 21.74
CA ALA A 51 7.32 -5.16 22.03
C ALA A 51 7.78 -6.64 21.91
N GLY A 52 9.07 -6.90 22.04
CA GLY A 52 9.67 -8.24 22.07
C GLY A 52 10.34 -8.58 20.75
N GLU A 53 11.61 -9.01 20.87
CA GLU A 53 12.52 -9.34 19.78
C GLU A 53 11.89 -10.31 18.76
N LEU A 54 11.36 -9.75 17.68
CA LEU A 54 11.61 -10.34 16.37
C LEU A 54 12.85 -9.64 15.83
N SER A 55 13.97 -9.90 16.51
CA SER A 55 15.27 -9.64 15.92
C SER A 55 15.26 -10.27 14.53
N ALA A 56 15.88 -9.59 13.59
CA ALA A 56 16.26 -10.18 12.33
C ALA A 56 17.11 -11.43 12.63
N ALA A 57 16.47 -12.58 12.85
CA ALA A 57 17.14 -13.83 13.12
C ALA A 57 17.94 -14.15 11.86
N VAL A 58 19.24 -13.95 11.97
CA VAL A 58 20.24 -14.33 10.99
C VAL A 58 20.02 -15.83 10.71
N PRO A 59 19.96 -16.25 9.43
CA PRO A 59 19.57 -17.61 9.08
C PRO A 59 20.58 -18.60 9.61
N ASP A 60 20.10 -19.60 10.32
CA ASP A 60 20.70 -20.93 10.28
C ASP A 60 19.59 -21.91 9.91
N GLY A 61 19.51 -22.25 8.62
CA GLY A 61 18.58 -23.27 8.11
C GLY A 61 17.82 -22.89 6.83
N GLU A 62 18.00 -23.70 5.79
CA GLU A 62 17.16 -23.67 4.59
C GLU A 62 15.70 -24.05 4.93
N GLY A 63 14.73 -23.26 4.49
CA GLY A 63 13.29 -23.61 4.56
C GLY A 63 12.41 -22.79 5.50
N VAL A 64 12.93 -21.78 6.21
CA VAL A 64 12.09 -20.89 7.04
C VAL A 64 11.44 -19.81 6.18
N VAL A 65 10.10 -19.85 6.06
CA VAL A 65 9.29 -18.83 5.37
C VAL A 65 9.35 -17.52 6.19
N ARG A 66 9.98 -16.49 5.62
CA ARG A 66 10.29 -15.22 6.30
C ARG A 66 9.15 -14.20 6.20
N GLY A 67 8.47 -13.94 7.31
CA GLY A 67 7.90 -12.64 7.62
C GLY A 67 8.80 -11.92 8.63
N GLY A 68 8.77 -10.58 8.70
CA GLY A 68 9.67 -9.85 9.59
C GLY A 68 9.42 -8.35 9.64
N PHE A 69 9.99 -7.70 10.65
CA PHE A 69 9.92 -6.25 10.77
C PHE A 69 10.76 -5.58 9.67
N MET A 70 10.13 -4.67 8.94
CA MET A 70 10.69 -4.01 7.75
C MET A 70 11.11 -2.55 8.01
N GLY A 71 10.96 -2.07 9.24
CA GLY A 71 11.20 -0.68 9.60
C GLY A 71 9.93 0.19 9.53
N SER A 72 10.16 1.50 9.47
CA SER A 72 9.09 2.51 9.39
C SER A 72 8.25 2.36 8.11
N PRO A 73 6.94 2.64 8.15
CA PRO A 73 6.07 2.54 6.98
C PRO A 73 6.58 3.40 5.83
N THR A 74 6.54 2.86 4.62
CA THR A 74 6.88 3.63 3.42
C THR A 74 5.82 4.71 3.15
N PRO A 75 6.20 5.82 2.49
CA PRO A 75 5.21 6.77 2.00
C PRO A 75 4.23 6.12 1.01
N VAL A 76 3.09 6.78 0.77
CA VAL A 76 2.00 6.28 -0.09
C VAL A 76 1.25 5.08 0.54
N TRP A 77 1.83 3.89 0.57
CA TRP A 77 1.11 2.65 0.90
C TRP A 77 1.51 1.99 2.21
N GLY A 78 2.58 2.45 2.87
CA GLY A 78 3.05 1.91 4.13
C GLY A 78 3.83 0.60 4.01
N CYS A 79 3.90 0.02 2.82
CA CYS A 79 4.50 -1.28 2.54
C CYS A 79 5.51 -1.25 1.38
N GLY A 80 6.14 -2.39 1.09
CA GLY A 80 7.17 -2.55 0.06
C GLY A 80 6.73 -2.18 -1.35
N CYS A 81 5.42 -2.16 -1.65
CA CYS A 81 4.90 -1.70 -2.94
C CYS A 81 5.44 -0.30 -3.30
N ALA A 82 5.54 0.62 -2.32
CA ALA A 82 5.92 2.00 -2.61
C ALA A 82 7.43 2.17 -2.83
N LYS A 83 8.23 1.19 -2.39
CA LYS A 83 9.68 1.20 -2.59
C LYS A 83 10.04 1.19 -4.07
N LEU A 84 9.29 0.45 -4.89
CA LEU A 84 9.48 0.42 -6.34
C LEU A 84 9.25 1.79 -7.00
N LEU A 85 8.33 2.60 -6.44
CA LEU A 85 8.07 3.94 -6.97
C LEU A 85 9.23 4.90 -6.74
N SER A 86 10.04 4.69 -5.70
CA SER A 86 11.13 5.61 -5.35
C SER A 86 12.40 5.46 -6.21
N THR A 87 12.64 4.27 -6.78
CA THR A 87 13.91 3.94 -7.49
C THR A 87 13.80 3.95 -9.01
N MET A 88 12.58 3.98 -9.55
CA MET A 88 12.32 3.86 -10.99
C MET A 88 12.31 5.21 -11.70
N CYS A 89 12.50 5.20 -13.03
CA CYS A 89 12.26 6.38 -13.86
C CYS A 89 10.76 6.70 -13.92
N GLN A 90 10.41 7.96 -14.23
CA GLN A 90 9.04 8.44 -14.21
C GLN A 90 8.06 7.54 -14.99
N ALA A 91 8.42 7.12 -16.20
CA ALA A 91 7.58 6.25 -17.03
C ALA A 91 7.25 4.91 -16.34
N HIS A 92 8.24 4.26 -15.72
CA HIS A 92 8.04 3.01 -14.99
C HIS A 92 7.24 3.23 -13.70
N ARG A 93 7.39 4.38 -13.02
CA ARG A 93 6.55 4.72 -11.86
C ARG A 93 5.07 4.77 -12.25
N LEU A 94 4.74 5.37 -13.39
CA LEU A 94 3.36 5.44 -13.89
C LEU A 94 2.80 4.06 -14.21
N MET A 95 3.53 3.28 -15.01
CA MET A 95 3.12 1.92 -15.36
C MET A 95 2.93 1.06 -14.10
N HIS A 96 3.84 1.11 -13.14
CA HIS A 96 3.71 0.36 -11.90
C HIS A 96 2.53 0.85 -11.03
N ALA A 97 2.28 2.16 -10.97
CA ALA A 97 1.14 2.71 -10.26
C ALA A 97 -0.19 2.23 -10.88
N GLU A 98 -0.33 2.26 -12.21
CA GLU A 98 -1.51 1.76 -12.93
C GLU A 98 -1.75 0.26 -12.71
N LEU A 99 -0.69 -0.55 -12.83
CA LEU A 99 -0.77 -1.99 -12.58
C LEU A 99 -1.15 -2.27 -11.12
N TRP A 100 -0.59 -1.51 -10.18
CA TRP A 100 -0.89 -1.65 -8.78
C TRP A 100 -2.34 -1.25 -8.46
N LEU A 101 -2.83 -0.14 -9.02
CA LEU A 101 -4.22 0.30 -8.87
C LEU A 101 -5.19 -0.75 -9.43
N THR A 102 -4.86 -1.33 -10.58
CA THR A 102 -5.62 -2.43 -11.19
C THR A 102 -5.66 -3.64 -10.27
N GLN A 103 -4.52 -4.06 -9.72
CA GLN A 103 -4.44 -5.17 -8.77
C GLN A 103 -5.29 -4.91 -7.51
N VAL A 104 -5.21 -3.71 -6.94
CA VAL A 104 -6.01 -3.33 -5.77
C VAL A 104 -7.50 -3.39 -6.07
N ARG A 105 -7.91 -2.89 -7.23
CA ARG A 105 -9.31 -2.94 -7.66
C ARG A 105 -9.80 -4.38 -7.79
N LEU A 106 -9.09 -5.23 -8.52
CA LEU A 106 -9.45 -6.64 -8.72
C LEU A 106 -9.54 -7.41 -7.40
N MET A 107 -8.60 -7.17 -6.49
CA MET A 107 -8.61 -7.78 -5.16
C MET A 107 -9.81 -7.32 -4.33
N ASN A 108 -10.16 -6.04 -4.37
CA ASN A 108 -11.34 -5.52 -3.69
C ASN A 108 -12.63 -6.10 -4.30
N GLU A 109 -12.75 -6.17 -5.62
CA GLU A 109 -13.89 -6.80 -6.31
C GLU A 109 -14.05 -8.25 -5.88
N TRP A 110 -12.96 -9.02 -5.80
CA TRP A 110 -12.99 -10.40 -5.31
C TRP A 110 -13.38 -10.51 -3.84
N ILE A 111 -12.81 -9.66 -2.96
CA ILE A 111 -13.14 -9.64 -1.52
C ILE A 111 -14.63 -9.35 -1.33
N VAL A 112 -15.14 -8.31 -2.00
CA VAL A 112 -16.55 -7.93 -1.92
C VAL A 112 -17.44 -9.01 -2.54
N GLY A 113 -17.07 -9.58 -3.68
CA GLY A 113 -17.82 -10.68 -4.30
C GLY A 113 -17.90 -11.93 -3.41
N LYS A 114 -16.83 -12.25 -2.67
CA LYS A 114 -16.75 -13.43 -1.80
C LYS A 114 -17.38 -13.22 -0.42
N TYR A 115 -17.25 -12.03 0.15
CA TYR A 115 -17.62 -11.74 1.55
C TYR A 115 -18.72 -10.68 1.72
N GLY A 116 -19.14 -10.02 0.63
CA GLY A 116 -20.14 -8.95 0.61
C GLY A 116 -19.63 -7.57 1.06
N ARG A 117 -18.42 -7.51 1.65
CA ARG A 117 -17.79 -6.30 2.21
C ARG A 117 -16.30 -6.53 2.43
N LYS A 118 -15.55 -5.50 2.85
CA LYS A 118 -14.17 -5.70 3.31
C LYS A 118 -14.18 -6.46 4.65
N VAL A 119 -13.23 -7.39 4.79
CA VAL A 119 -13.10 -8.24 5.98
C VAL A 119 -11.72 -8.09 6.60
N CYS A 120 -11.61 -8.45 7.88
CA CYS A 120 -10.34 -8.47 8.59
C CYS A 120 -9.37 -9.48 7.95
N PRO A 121 -8.12 -9.08 7.62
CA PRO A 121 -7.14 -9.95 6.98
C PRO A 121 -6.48 -10.96 7.93
N LEU A 122 -6.78 -10.92 9.23
CA LEU A 122 -6.23 -11.87 10.19
C LEU A 122 -7.15 -13.07 10.41
N CYS A 123 -8.45 -12.82 10.49
CA CYS A 123 -9.40 -13.87 10.83
C CYS A 123 -10.26 -14.33 9.65
N HIS A 124 -10.44 -13.47 8.62
CA HIS A 124 -11.28 -13.74 7.45
C HIS A 124 -12.67 -14.33 7.77
N VAL A 125 -13.16 -14.13 9.01
CA VAL A 125 -14.39 -14.73 9.51
C VAL A 125 -15.56 -14.06 8.80
N LYS A 126 -16.32 -14.86 8.04
CA LYS A 126 -17.58 -14.42 7.42
C LYS A 126 -18.45 -13.76 8.49
N GLY A 127 -18.89 -12.52 8.22
CA GLY A 127 -19.74 -11.75 9.13
C GLY A 127 -18.99 -10.73 10.00
N ARG A 128 -17.67 -10.82 10.19
CA ARG A 128 -16.91 -9.85 10.99
C ARG A 128 -16.31 -8.73 10.11
N PRO A 129 -16.86 -7.50 10.14
CA PRO A 129 -16.35 -6.39 9.34
C PRO A 129 -14.97 -5.91 9.81
N ALA A 130 -14.22 -5.31 8.89
CA ALA A 130 -13.06 -4.50 9.21
C ALA A 130 -13.48 -3.20 9.94
N VAL A 131 -12.62 -2.59 10.76
CA VAL A 131 -13.00 -1.40 11.55
C VAL A 131 -13.41 -0.19 10.71
N ASN A 132 -12.90 -0.08 9.48
CA ASN A 132 -13.24 1.02 8.58
C ASN A 132 -14.69 0.97 8.07
N GLU A 133 -15.38 -0.17 8.19
CA GLU A 133 -16.81 -0.31 7.86
C GLU A 133 -17.69 0.52 8.81
N PHE A 134 -17.17 0.90 9.98
CA PHE A 134 -17.86 1.76 10.96
C PHE A 134 -17.29 3.18 10.98
N ASN A 135 -16.64 3.63 9.89
CA ASN A 135 -15.97 4.94 9.82
C ASN A 135 -14.95 5.20 10.95
N PHE A 136 -14.42 4.13 11.55
CA PHE A 136 -13.53 4.20 12.72
C PHE A 136 -14.19 4.84 13.96
N GLU A 137 -15.51 4.68 14.11
CA GLU A 137 -16.28 5.20 15.24
C GLU A 137 -16.89 4.07 16.09
N GLY A 138 -17.11 4.35 17.37
CA GLY A 138 -17.66 3.40 18.32
C GLY A 138 -16.74 2.23 18.64
N GLN A 139 -17.21 1.37 19.54
CA GLN A 139 -16.47 0.19 19.99
C GLN A 139 -16.10 -0.75 18.82
N LEU A 140 -17.01 -0.92 17.85
CA LEU A 140 -16.77 -1.80 16.69
C LEU A 140 -15.85 -1.17 15.62
N GLY A 141 -15.82 0.16 15.50
CA GLY A 141 -14.83 0.91 14.70
C GLY A 141 -13.48 1.07 15.40
N GLY A 142 -13.32 0.43 16.56
CA GLY A 142 -12.09 0.45 17.34
C GLY A 142 -11.77 1.83 17.88
N GLU A 143 -12.76 2.66 18.23
CA GLU A 143 -12.53 4.01 18.76
C GLU A 143 -11.56 4.06 19.94
N GLY A 144 -11.59 3.05 20.80
CA GLY A 144 -10.70 2.93 21.96
C GLY A 144 -9.34 2.28 21.69
N VAL A 145 -8.93 2.07 20.44
CA VAL A 145 -7.57 1.53 20.13
C VAL A 145 -6.62 2.61 19.64
N ASP A 146 -5.41 2.62 20.18
CA ASP A 146 -4.38 3.64 19.89
C ASP A 146 -3.65 3.39 18.56
N LYS A 147 -3.63 2.15 18.09
CA LYS A 147 -2.97 1.73 16.86
C LYS A 147 -3.96 1.05 15.92
N LEU A 148 -3.80 1.29 14.63
CA LEU A 148 -4.50 0.58 13.56
C LEU A 148 -3.54 -0.35 12.84
N ALA A 149 -4.06 -1.50 12.40
CA ALA A 149 -3.32 -2.47 11.61
C ALA A 149 -4.12 -2.84 10.35
N TRP A 150 -3.46 -2.91 9.20
CA TRP A 150 -4.06 -3.39 7.95
C TRP A 150 -3.07 -4.23 7.15
N ALA A 151 -3.60 -5.07 6.27
CA ALA A 151 -2.83 -5.68 5.19
C ALA A 151 -3.03 -4.85 3.91
N CYS A 152 -1.96 -4.65 3.15
CA CYS A 152 -2.07 -4.18 1.77
C CYS A 152 -2.74 -5.28 0.93
N VAL A 153 -3.85 -4.99 0.26
CA VAL A 153 -4.56 -6.02 -0.54
C VAL A 153 -3.76 -6.46 -1.77
N SER A 154 -2.71 -5.72 -2.16
CA SER A 154 -1.83 -6.05 -3.28
C SER A 154 -0.69 -6.98 -2.86
N CYS A 155 0.17 -6.58 -1.92
CA CYS A 155 1.34 -7.38 -1.49
C CYS A 155 1.13 -8.19 -0.21
N GLN A 156 0.01 -8.01 0.49
CA GLN A 156 -0.35 -8.70 1.74
C GLN A 156 0.58 -8.41 2.92
N GLU A 157 1.54 -7.51 2.77
CA GLU A 157 2.34 -6.99 3.89
C GLU A 157 1.47 -6.21 4.86
N PHE A 158 1.82 -6.31 6.13
CA PHE A 158 1.11 -5.67 7.23
C PHE A 158 1.73 -4.33 7.56
N VAL A 159 0.87 -3.37 7.89
CA VAL A 159 1.26 -2.05 8.35
C VAL A 159 0.54 -1.78 9.65
N VAL A 160 1.31 -1.36 10.66
CA VAL A 160 0.83 -0.97 11.98
C VAL A 160 1.29 0.46 12.22
N VAL A 161 0.36 1.34 12.58
CA VAL A 161 0.67 2.76 12.86
C VAL A 161 -0.25 3.31 13.94
N PRO A 162 0.13 4.44 14.57
CA PRO A 162 -0.79 5.24 15.37
C PRO A 162 -2.11 5.51 14.63
N ARG A 163 -3.23 5.48 15.37
CA ARG A 163 -4.59 5.60 14.82
C ARG A 163 -4.77 6.82 13.91
N ASN A 164 -4.26 7.97 14.33
CA ASN A 164 -4.36 9.22 13.58
C ASN A 164 -3.73 9.11 12.18
N LEU A 165 -2.61 8.39 12.05
CA LEU A 165 -1.97 8.12 10.76
C LEU A 165 -2.69 7.03 9.98
N GLY A 166 -3.19 6.01 10.66
CA GLY A 166 -3.86 4.88 10.03
C GLY A 166 -5.16 5.24 9.32
N LYS A 167 -5.84 6.33 9.70
CA LYS A 167 -7.09 6.78 9.04
C LYS A 167 -6.86 7.48 7.70
N GLY A 168 -5.68 8.06 7.47
CA GLY A 168 -5.40 8.91 6.32
C GLY A 168 -4.13 8.52 5.58
N LEU A 169 -3.59 9.47 4.83
CA LEU A 169 -2.31 9.31 4.12
C LEU A 169 -1.14 9.25 5.12
N LEU A 170 -0.17 8.39 4.82
CA LEU A 170 1.07 8.33 5.59
C LEU A 170 1.97 9.53 5.21
N PRO A 171 2.79 10.05 6.15
CA PRO A 171 3.71 11.15 5.88
C PRO A 171 4.66 10.84 4.71
N GLY A 172 5.07 11.89 3.97
CA GLY A 172 6.01 11.78 2.87
C GLY A 172 5.37 11.51 1.51
N ILE A 173 4.05 11.36 1.42
CA ILE A 173 3.34 11.18 0.14
C ILE A 173 3.54 12.39 -0.79
N GLU A 174 3.65 13.59 -0.23
CA GLU A 174 3.94 14.84 -0.92
C GLU A 174 5.28 14.84 -1.66
N THR A 175 6.22 13.98 -1.23
CA THR A 175 7.52 13.82 -1.90
C THR A 175 7.48 12.78 -3.02
N MET A 176 6.40 11.98 -3.09
CA MET A 176 6.18 10.92 -4.07
C MET A 176 5.17 11.38 -5.14
N VAL A 177 5.39 12.55 -5.73
CA VAL A 177 4.57 13.06 -6.83
C VAL A 177 4.74 12.15 -8.05
N ILE A 178 3.77 11.26 -8.26
CA ILE A 178 3.62 10.51 -9.49
C ILE A 178 2.86 11.41 -10.47
N ASP A 179 3.59 12.24 -11.21
CA ASP A 179 3.00 13.05 -12.29
C ASP A 179 2.75 12.18 -13.53
N VAL A 180 1.52 11.69 -13.68
CA VAL A 180 1.03 10.92 -14.85
C VAL A 180 1.08 11.73 -16.15
N ASN A 181 1.03 13.06 -16.05
CA ASN A 181 1.03 13.96 -17.21
C ASN A 181 2.44 14.28 -17.72
N SER A 182 3.48 14.10 -16.89
CA SER A 182 4.88 14.32 -17.31
C SER A 182 5.33 13.40 -18.46
N TYR A 183 4.78 12.17 -18.53
CA TYR A 183 5.10 11.21 -19.58
C TYR A 183 4.46 11.59 -20.92
N TYR A 184 3.21 12.06 -20.89
CA TYR A 184 2.51 12.49 -22.10
C TYR A 184 3.06 13.80 -22.69
N ARG A 185 3.56 14.74 -21.86
CA ARG A 185 4.23 15.95 -22.38
C ARG A 185 5.49 15.61 -23.18
N ARG A 186 6.37 14.77 -22.64
CA ARG A 186 7.64 14.43 -23.34
C ARG A 186 7.41 13.66 -24.65
N SER A 187 6.45 12.74 -24.71
CA SER A 187 6.18 12.01 -25.96
C SER A 187 5.56 12.91 -27.03
N SER A 188 4.70 13.87 -26.64
CA SER A 188 4.15 14.88 -27.56
C SER A 188 5.19 15.89 -28.04
N GLU A 189 6.12 16.32 -27.18
CA GLU A 189 7.21 17.21 -27.56
C GLU A 189 8.20 16.53 -28.51
N ILE A 190 8.58 15.28 -28.25
CA ILE A 190 9.47 14.51 -29.15
C ILE A 190 8.82 14.26 -30.52
N TYR A 191 7.50 14.07 -30.59
CA TYR A 191 6.80 13.88 -31.88
C TYR A 191 6.53 15.18 -32.64
N THR A 192 6.40 16.32 -31.94
CA THR A 192 6.12 17.63 -32.56
C THR A 192 7.38 18.44 -32.87
N SER A 193 8.49 18.18 -32.18
CA SER A 193 9.80 18.82 -32.44
C SER A 193 10.70 18.01 -33.37
N GLY A 194 10.21 16.90 -33.92
CA GLY A 194 10.89 16.11 -34.95
C GLY A 194 10.89 16.85 -36.30
N THR A 195 11.61 17.96 -36.39
CA THR A 195 12.09 18.46 -37.66
C THR A 195 12.92 17.35 -38.31
N ARG A 196 12.45 16.87 -39.47
CA ARG A 196 13.21 16.05 -40.41
C ARG A 196 14.50 16.78 -40.77
N GLU A 197 15.58 16.53 -40.05
CA GLU A 197 16.92 16.82 -40.53
C GLU A 197 17.79 15.56 -40.44
N GLY A 198 17.97 14.96 -41.62
CA GLY A 198 19.18 14.26 -42.05
C GLY A 198 19.79 13.21 -41.14
N TRP A 199 19.25 12.00 -41.13
CA TRP A 199 20.08 10.81 -40.89
C TRP A 199 20.46 10.22 -42.25
N VAL A 200 21.71 10.42 -42.67
CA VAL A 200 22.31 9.73 -43.82
C VAL A 200 23.04 8.50 -43.28
N PRO A 201 22.63 7.26 -43.61
CA PRO A 201 23.35 6.07 -43.22
C PRO A 201 24.69 6.04 -43.96
N GLN A 202 25.80 5.97 -43.23
CA GLN A 202 27.09 5.61 -43.84
C GLN A 202 27.10 4.10 -44.08
N MET A 203 27.34 3.71 -45.33
CA MET A 203 27.66 2.33 -45.76
C MET A 203 29.10 1.99 -45.41
#